data_AF-A0A2E1MEE6-F1
#
_entry.id   AF-A0A2E1MEE6-F1
#
_cell.length_a   1.000
_cell.length_b   1.000
_cell.length_c   1.000
_cell.angle_alpha   90.00
_cell.angle_beta   90.00
_cell.angle_gamma   90.00
#
_symmetry.space_group_name_H-M   'P 1'
#
loop_
_entity.id
_entity.type
_entity.pdbx_description
1 polymer ?
#
loop_
_entity_poly.entity_id
_entity_poly.type
_entity_poly.pdbx_seq_one_letter_code
_entity_poly.pdbx_strand_id
1 'polypeptide(L)'
;MARVDSLLWFMLGIGQLLLGSQLGSSGALLELLSILLNVSGGSSLMLGIYFLIFLARHEKEFSEVYSKMEKTEFIRDETGRILDVADKTPKAVRAVWYAIPVLMTVLGALAWLIG
;
A
#
# COMPACT_ATOMS: atom_id res chain seq x y z
N MET A 1 -5.83 -4.99 6.39
CA MET A 1 -4.52 -4.45 6.85
C MET A 1 -3.42 -4.74 5.83
N ALA A 2 -3.19 -5.99 5.42
CA ALA A 2 -2.16 -6.36 4.42
C ALA A 2 -2.13 -5.53 3.11
N ARG A 3 -3.28 -5.05 2.61
CA ARG A 3 -3.38 -4.20 1.41
C ARG A 3 -2.85 -2.77 1.61
N VAL A 4 -2.97 -2.24 2.82
CA VAL A 4 -2.47 -0.90 3.18
C VAL A 4 -0.97 -0.99 3.45
N ASP A 5 -0.54 -2.03 4.16
CA ASP A 5 0.85 -2.21 4.56
C ASP A 5 1.76 -2.46 3.35
N SER A 6 1.30 -3.24 2.36
CA SER A 6 2.05 -3.49 1.12
C SER A 6 2.27 -2.21 0.29
N LEU A 7 1.24 -1.36 0.25
CA LEU A 7 1.30 -0.07 -0.42
C LEU A 7 2.26 0.86 0.32
N LEU A 8 2.20 0.88 1.65
CA LEU A 8 3.12 1.66 2.48
C LEU A 8 4.59 1.30 2.25
N TRP A 9 4.91 0.00 2.18
CA TRP A 9 6.26 -0.49 1.85
C TRP A 9 6.73 -0.04 0.47
N PHE A 10 5.84 -0.08 -0.52
CA PHE A 10 6.14 0.39 -1.87
C PHE A 10 6.39 1.90 -1.90
N MET A 11 5.55 2.70 -1.23
CA MET A 11 5.71 4.16 -1.12
C MET A 11 7.01 4.55 -0.42
N LEU A 12 7.32 3.85 0.69
CA LEU A 12 8.53 4.08 1.47
C LEU A 12 9.77 3.80 0.62
N GLY A 13 9.79 2.71 -0.15
CA GLY A 13 10.89 2.39 -1.06
C GLY A 13 11.15 3.48 -2.10
N ILE A 14 10.09 3.95 -2.78
CA ILE A 14 10.18 5.07 -3.73
C ILE A 14 10.67 6.35 -3.04
N GLY A 15 10.16 6.66 -1.84
CA GLY A 15 10.58 7.83 -1.07
C GLY A 15 12.06 7.78 -0.68
N GLN A 16 12.56 6.63 -0.24
CA GLN A 16 13.98 6.42 0.08
C GLN A 16 14.87 6.61 -1.16
N LEU A 17 14.45 6.10 -2.32
CA LEU A 17 15.17 6.26 -3.58
C LEU A 17 15.22 7.73 -4.04
N LEU A 18 14.11 8.47 -3.92
CA LEU A 18 14.06 9.91 -4.23
C LEU A 18 14.96 10.73 -3.29
N LEU A 19 14.93 10.43 -2.00
CA LEU A 19 15.82 11.11 -1.05
C LEU A 19 17.28 10.74 -1.30
N GLY A 20 17.59 9.45 -1.48
CA GLY A 20 18.93 8.96 -1.71
C GLY A 20 19.58 9.52 -2.97
N SER A 21 18.82 9.71 -4.06
CA SER A 21 19.30 10.30 -5.31
C SER A 21 19.59 11.80 -5.21
N GLN A 22 18.93 12.52 -4.29
CA GLN A 22 19.15 13.95 -4.09
C GLN A 22 20.21 14.27 -3.03
N LEU A 23 20.60 13.29 -2.20
CA LEU A 23 21.72 13.45 -1.29
C LEU A 23 23.04 13.53 -2.09
N GLY A 24 23.60 14.73 -2.18
CA GLY A 24 24.89 14.97 -2.84
C GLY A 24 26.09 14.39 -2.07
N SER A 25 27.24 14.33 -2.74
CA SER A 25 28.50 13.76 -2.24
C SER A 25 29.40 14.75 -1.49
N SER A 26 28.83 15.81 -0.89
CA SER A 26 29.59 16.89 -0.23
C SER A 26 30.25 16.48 1.11
N GLY A 27 30.14 15.21 1.51
CA GLY A 27 30.89 14.63 2.63
C GLY A 27 30.65 13.13 2.79
N ALA A 28 31.60 12.43 3.44
CA ALA A 28 31.57 10.97 3.60
C ALA A 28 30.31 10.43 4.31
N LEU A 29 29.74 11.19 5.25
CA LEU A 29 28.48 10.83 5.91
C LEU A 29 27.27 10.93 4.97
N LEU A 30 27.22 11.95 4.10
CA LEU A 30 26.11 12.11 3.15
C LEU A 30 26.18 11.07 2.04
N GLU A 31 27.39 10.72 1.60
CA GLU A 31 27.62 9.64 0.64
C GLU A 31 27.19 8.30 1.22
N LEU A 32 27.59 7.98 2.46
CA LEU A 32 27.15 6.77 3.15
C LEU A 32 25.62 6.72 3.29
N LEU A 33 25.00 7.85 3.67
CA LEU A 33 23.55 7.92 3.82
C LEU A 33 22.82 7.78 2.48
N SER A 34 23.36 8.36 1.40
CA SER A 34 22.86 8.18 0.04
C SER A 34 22.90 6.71 -0.37
N ILE A 35 24.02 6.02 -0.13
CA ILE A 35 24.16 4.59 -0.42
C ILE A 35 23.16 3.76 0.38
N LEU A 36 23.04 4.02 1.68
CA LEU A 36 22.10 3.30 2.54
C LEU A 36 20.65 3.51 2.10
N LEU A 37 20.26 4.73 1.77
CA LEU A 37 18.91 5.05 1.28
C LEU A 37 18.63 4.40 -0.08
N ASN A 38 19.60 4.36 -0.99
CA ASN A 38 19.42 3.71 -2.28
C ASN A 38 19.28 2.19 -2.15
N VAL A 39 20.14 1.55 -1.34
CA VAL A 39 20.11 0.10 -1.12
C VAL A 39 18.84 -0.32 -0.36
N SER A 40 18.51 0.37 0.74
CA SER A 40 17.31 0.09 1.52
C SER A 40 16.03 0.45 0.75
N GLY A 41 16.05 1.54 -0.03
CA GLY A 41 14.96 1.95 -0.90
C GLY A 41 14.64 0.93 -1.97
N GLY A 42 15.65 0.42 -2.68
CA GLY A 42 15.48 -0.64 -3.68
C GLY A 42 14.96 -1.94 -3.08
N SER A 43 15.43 -2.29 -1.88
CA SER A 43 14.96 -3.49 -1.15
C SER A 43 13.50 -3.36 -0.72
N SER A 44 13.12 -2.21 -0.16
CA SER A 44 11.74 -1.90 0.25
C SER A 44 10.80 -1.85 -0.95
N LEU A 45 11.24 -1.30 -2.08
CA LEU A 45 10.51 -1.30 -3.34
C LEU A 45 10.20 -2.73 -3.80
N MET A 46 11.20 -3.61 -3.80
CA MET A 46 11.01 -5.01 -4.22
C MET A 46 10.07 -5.77 -3.31
N LEU A 47 10.16 -5.58 -1.99
CA LEU A 47 9.20 -6.14 -1.03
C LEU A 47 7.79 -5.61 -1.27
N GLY A 48 7.64 -4.30 -1.50
CA GLY A 48 6.37 -3.68 -1.86
C GLY A 48 5.76 -4.31 -3.11
N ILE A 49 6.53 -4.46 -4.18
CA ILE A 49 6.10 -5.11 -5.43
C ILE A 49 5.70 -6.57 -5.18
N TYR A 50 6.51 -7.32 -4.44
CA TYR A 50 6.22 -8.71 -4.09
C TYR A 50 4.87 -8.82 -3.36
N PHE A 51 4.63 -7.99 -2.35
CA PHE A 51 3.36 -8.01 -1.61
C PHE A 51 2.17 -7.55 -2.46
N LEU A 52 2.36 -6.58 -3.35
CA LEU A 52 1.30 -6.14 -4.27
C LEU A 52 0.90 -7.26 -5.25
N ILE A 53 1.88 -7.96 -5.83
CA ILE A 53 1.64 -9.11 -6.71
C ILE A 53 0.98 -10.25 -5.93
N PHE A 54 1.50 -10.56 -4.74
CA PHE A 54 0.95 -11.59 -3.86
C PHE A 54 -0.51 -11.29 -3.52
N LEU A 55 -0.80 -10.04 -3.14
CA LEU A 55 -2.16 -9.62 -2.82
C LEU A 55 -3.09 -9.69 -4.03
N ALA A 56 -2.64 -9.27 -5.21
CA ALA A 56 -3.41 -9.38 -6.44
C ALA A 56 -3.72 -10.84 -6.79
N ARG A 57 -2.79 -11.76 -6.51
CA ARG A 57 -2.97 -13.20 -6.74
C ARG A 57 -3.96 -13.84 -5.75
N HIS A 58 -3.97 -13.38 -4.50
CA HIS A 58 -4.78 -13.94 -3.42
C HIS A 58 -6.01 -13.09 -3.04
N GLU A 59 -6.41 -12.15 -3.90
CA GLU A 59 -7.47 -11.18 -3.59
C GLU A 59 -8.79 -11.85 -3.16
N LYS A 60 -9.17 -12.96 -3.80
CA LYS A 60 -10.41 -13.68 -3.52
C LYS A 60 -10.46 -14.22 -2.09
N GLU A 61 -9.36 -14.82 -1.64
CA GLU A 61 -9.23 -15.39 -0.28
C GLU A 61 -9.28 -14.30 0.79
N PHE A 62 -8.65 -13.14 0.54
CA PHE A 62 -8.69 -12.02 1.49
C PHE A 62 -10.06 -11.32 1.52
N SER A 63 -10.75 -11.22 0.39
CA SER A 63 -12.09 -10.63 0.29
C SER A 63 -13.12 -11.42 1.12
N GLU A 64 -13.14 -12.74 0.97
CA GLU A 64 -14.11 -13.59 1.69
C GLU A 64 -13.83 -13.68 3.19
N VAL A 65 -12.56 -13.80 3.60
CA VAL A 65 -12.19 -13.95 5.01
C VAL A 65 -12.39 -12.65 5.80
N TYR A 66 -12.09 -11.48 5.22
CA TYR A 66 -12.26 -10.20 5.91
C TYR A 66 -13.71 -9.69 5.93
N SER A 67 -14.50 -9.97 4.89
CA SER A 67 -15.92 -9.56 4.85
C SER A 67 -16.75 -10.15 5.99
N LYS A 68 -16.32 -11.29 6.56
CA LYS A 68 -17.05 -11.97 7.65
C LYS A 68 -16.68 -11.52 9.07
N MET A 69 -15.56 -10.83 9.26
CA MET A 69 -15.04 -10.55 10.62
C MET A 69 -15.26 -9.12 11.12
N GLU A 70 -15.49 -8.14 10.24
CA GLU A 70 -15.48 -6.73 10.66
C GLU A 70 -16.80 -5.98 10.41
N LYS A 71 -17.72 -6.50 9.58
CA LYS A 71 -18.91 -5.74 9.15
C LYS A 71 -20.19 -6.57 9.08
N THR A 72 -20.33 -7.46 10.04
CA THR A 72 -21.46 -8.36 10.13
C THR A 72 -22.52 -7.72 11.02
N GLU A 73 -23.36 -6.85 10.45
CA GLU A 73 -24.62 -6.50 11.11
C GLU A 73 -25.67 -7.50 10.60
N PHE A 74 -26.21 -8.31 11.52
CA PHE A 74 -27.23 -9.29 11.17
C PHE A 74 -28.51 -8.55 10.80
N ILE A 75 -28.86 -8.50 9.52
CA ILE A 75 -30.17 -8.00 9.10
C ILE A 75 -31.19 -9.06 9.54
N ARG A 76 -32.02 -8.72 10.53
CA ARG A 76 -33.03 -9.65 11.08
C ARG A 76 -34.41 -9.30 10.56
N ASP A 77 -35.14 -10.33 10.18
CA ASP A 77 -36.57 -10.28 9.88
C ASP A 77 -37.41 -9.95 11.14
N GLU A 78 -38.69 -9.62 10.96
CA GLU A 78 -39.68 -9.38 12.03
C GLU A 78 -39.83 -10.59 12.98
N THR A 79 -39.47 -11.78 12.50
CA THR A 79 -39.42 -13.05 13.25
C THR A 79 -38.08 -13.33 13.95
N GLY A 80 -37.10 -12.44 13.82
CA GLY A 80 -35.77 -12.56 14.42
C GLY A 80 -34.77 -13.42 13.63
N ARG A 81 -35.13 -13.91 12.42
CA ARG A 81 -34.24 -14.69 11.55
C ARG A 81 -33.28 -13.80 10.77
N ILE A 82 -32.02 -14.24 10.64
CA ILE A 82 -30.97 -13.53 9.90
C ILE A 82 -31.21 -13.71 8.39
N LEU A 83 -31.40 -12.60 7.67
CA LEU A 83 -31.69 -12.56 6.24
C LEU A 83 -30.45 -12.34 5.37
N ASP A 84 -29.57 -11.42 5.77
CA ASP A 84 -28.39 -11.06 4.97
C ASP A 84 -27.31 -10.36 5.81
N VAL A 85 -26.09 -10.35 5.30
CA VAL A 85 -24.91 -9.68 5.85
C VAL A 85 -24.42 -8.65 4.82
N ALA A 86 -24.89 -7.41 4.93
CA ALA A 86 -24.57 -6.37 3.94
C ALA A 86 -23.45 -5.42 4.44
N ASP A 87 -22.32 -5.38 3.73
CA ASP A 87 -21.23 -4.42 3.98
C ASP A 87 -21.67 -2.99 3.60
N LYS A 88 -21.88 -2.13 4.61
CA LYS A 88 -22.35 -0.74 4.46
C LYS A 88 -21.28 0.29 4.12
N THR A 89 -20.00 -0.09 3.96
CA THR A 89 -18.95 0.93 3.76
C THR A 89 -19.03 1.54 2.35
N PRO A 90 -19.13 2.88 2.22
CA PRO A 90 -19.22 3.53 0.92
C PRO A 90 -17.93 3.28 0.11
N LYS A 91 -18.06 2.47 -0.94
CA LYS A 91 -16.95 2.05 -1.82
C LYS A 91 -16.18 3.24 -2.43
N ALA A 92 -16.88 4.36 -2.65
CA ALA A 92 -16.30 5.59 -3.20
C ALA A 92 -15.25 6.23 -2.29
N VAL A 93 -15.54 6.35 -0.99
CA VAL A 93 -14.58 6.93 -0.02
C VAL A 93 -13.33 6.07 0.04
N ARG A 94 -13.50 4.74 0.06
CA ARG A 94 -12.39 3.80 0.04
C ARG A 94 -11.50 4.02 -1.19
N ALA A 95 -12.08 4.11 -2.38
CA ALA A 95 -11.31 4.27 -3.62
C ALA A 95 -10.43 5.53 -3.65
N VAL A 96 -10.95 6.68 -3.20
CA VAL A 96 -10.21 7.95 -3.19
C VAL A 96 -8.96 7.89 -2.31
N TRP A 97 -9.08 7.30 -1.11
CA TRP A 97 -7.98 7.19 -0.15
C TRP A 97 -6.82 6.30 -0.63
N TYR A 98 -7.06 5.37 -1.56
CA TYR A 98 -6.00 4.57 -2.18
C TYR A 98 -5.50 5.17 -3.50
N ALA A 99 -6.38 5.80 -4.28
CA ALA A 99 -6.01 6.35 -5.58
C ALA A 99 -4.97 7.48 -5.44
N ILE A 100 -5.15 8.39 -4.46
CA ILE A 100 -4.23 9.54 -4.29
C ILE A 100 -2.80 9.07 -3.95
N PRO A 101 -2.57 8.23 -2.91
CA PRO A 101 -1.21 7.78 -2.60
C PRO A 101 -0.57 6.96 -3.72
N VAL A 102 -1.34 6.09 -4.39
CA VAL A 102 -0.84 5.32 -5.54
C VAL A 102 -0.36 6.25 -6.65
N LEU A 103 -1.15 7.27 -6.99
CA LEU A 103 -0.83 8.18 -8.07
C LEU A 103 0.40 9.03 -7.74
N MET A 104 0.51 9.54 -6.50
CA MET A 104 1.71 10.24 -6.04
C MET A 104 2.95 9.34 -6.09
N THR A 105 2.80 8.05 -5.76
CA THR A 105 3.91 7.09 -5.76
C THR A 105 4.39 6.78 -7.17
N VAL A 106 3.46 6.63 -8.12
CA VAL A 106 3.79 6.48 -9.54
C VAL A 106 4.52 7.72 -10.06
N LEU A 107 4.07 8.92 -9.71
CA LEU A 107 4.76 10.16 -10.06
C LEU A 107 6.16 10.22 -9.45
N GLY A 108 6.31 9.81 -8.18
CA GLY A 108 7.61 9.71 -7.51
C GLY A 108 8.55 8.71 -8.18
N ALA A 109 8.03 7.55 -8.59
CA ALA A 109 8.79 6.55 -9.34
C ALA A 109 9.30 7.09 -10.67
N LEU A 110 8.45 7.82 -11.40
CA LEU A 110 8.82 8.48 -12.66
C LEU A 110 9.86 9.57 -12.42
N ALA A 111 9.69 10.39 -11.39
CA ALA A 111 10.66 11.42 -11.04
C ALA A 111 12.04 10.82 -10.70
N TRP A 112 12.06 9.69 -9.97
CA TRP A 112 13.30 8.96 -9.69
C TRP A 112 13.92 8.30 -10.93
N LEU A 113 13.09 7.82 -11.87
CA LEU A 113 13.59 7.18 -13.09
C LEU A 113 14.19 8.19 -14.09
N ILE A 114 13.67 9.42 -14.10
CA ILE A 114 14.08 10.49 -15.03
C ILE A 114 15.21 11.34 -14.44
N GLY A 115 15.26 11.51 -13.13
CA GLY A 115 16.26 12.28 -12.39
C GLY A 115 17.56 11.54 -12.18
#